data_AF-A0A973R5H9-F1
#
_entry.id   AF-A0A973R5H9-F1
#
_cell.length_a   1.000
_cell.length_b   1.000
_cell.length_c   1.000
_cell.angle_alpha   90.00
_cell.angle_beta   90.00
_cell.angle_gamma   90.00
#
_symmetry.space_group_name_H-M   'P 1'
#
loop_
_entity.id
_entity.type
_entity.pdbx_description
1 polymer ?
#
loop_
_entity_poly.entity_id
_entity_poly.type
_entity_poly.pdbx_seq_one_letter_code
_entity_poly.pdbx_strand_id
1 'polypeptide(L)'
;MTTTFDDIAALVCRVLAAGAGLEADAGLDPAAPIGSAAIPIGSLAYVQALIEVEDEIGASFADRLFAEVGAATVGDVQRYAAAAA
;
A
#
# COMPACT_ATOMS: atom_id res chain seq x y z
N MET A 1 -5.64 -0.54 -20.65
CA MET A 1 -4.99 0.69 -20.14
C MET A 1 -3.69 0.24 -19.53
N THR A 2 -2.58 0.92 -19.81
CA THR A 2 -1.30 0.62 -19.16
C THR A 2 -1.28 1.41 -17.86
N THR A 3 -1.49 0.75 -16.73
CA THR A 3 -1.36 1.37 -15.40
C THR A 3 0.10 1.71 -15.18
N THR A 4 0.42 2.98 -14.93
CA THR A 4 1.81 3.40 -14.72
C THR A 4 2.22 3.23 -13.26
N PHE A 5 3.53 3.24 -12.98
CA PHE A 5 4.03 3.19 -11.60
C PHE A 5 3.44 4.32 -10.73
N ASP A 6 3.30 5.51 -11.29
CA ASP A 6 2.77 6.68 -10.59
C ASP A 6 1.29 6.49 -10.21
N ASP A 7 0.51 5.84 -11.09
CA ASP A 7 -0.90 5.51 -10.81
C ASP A 7 -1.01 4.51 -9.64
N ILE A 8 -0.14 3.50 -9.60
CA ILE A 8 -0.11 2.50 -8.53
C ILE A 8 0.36 3.13 -7.22
N ALA A 9 1.37 4.00 -7.27
CA ALA A 9 1.85 4.71 -6.10
C ALA A 9 0.76 5.60 -5.49
N ALA A 10 0.01 6.32 -6.33
CA ALA A 10 -1.12 7.13 -5.91
C ALA A 10 -2.26 6.29 -5.32
N LEU A 11 -2.59 5.16 -5.95
CA LEU A 11 -3.57 4.20 -5.46
C LEU A 11 -3.20 3.69 -4.06
N VAL A 12 -1.98 3.18 -3.90
CA VAL A 12 -1.49 2.67 -2.61
C VAL A 12 -1.54 3.76 -1.54
N CYS A 13 -1.10 4.97 -1.86
CA CYS A 13 -1.15 6.09 -0.90
C CYS A 13 -2.59 6.39 -0.46
N ARG A 14 -3.52 6.47 -1.41
CA ARG A 14 -4.94 6.75 -1.14
C ARG A 14 -5.55 5.69 -0.22
N VAL A 15 -5.33 4.41 -0.53
CA VAL A 15 -5.95 3.29 0.20
C VAL A 15 -5.34 3.14 1.60
N LEU A 16 -4.01 3.24 1.73
CA LEU A 16 -3.35 3.21 3.05
C LEU A 16 -3.73 4.41 3.91
N ALA A 17 -3.85 5.61 3.31
CA ALA A 17 -4.31 6.79 4.03
C ALA A 17 -5.74 6.62 4.55
N ALA A 18 -6.66 6.12 3.71
CA ALA A 18 -8.03 5.84 4.11
C ALA A 18 -8.10 4.80 5.25
N GLY A 19 -7.34 3.71 5.15
CA GLY A 19 -7.25 2.68 6.21
C GLY A 19 -6.64 3.20 7.52
N ALA A 20 -5.77 4.21 7.45
CA ALA A 20 -5.18 4.89 8.60
C ALA A 20 -6.05 6.04 9.16
N GLY A 21 -7.19 6.36 8.52
CA GLY A 21 -8.02 7.51 8.88
C GLY A 21 -7.36 8.87 8.59
N LEU A 22 -6.44 8.90 7.63
CA LEU A 22 -5.77 10.11 7.14
C LEU A 22 -6.49 10.63 5.88
N GLU A 23 -6.22 11.89 5.54
CA GLU A 23 -6.69 12.49 4.28
C GLU A 23 -6.10 11.72 3.08
N ALA A 24 -6.93 11.47 2.06
CA ALA A 24 -6.54 10.67 0.88
C ALA A 24 -5.32 11.24 0.13
N ASP A 25 -5.14 12.56 0.19
CA ASP A 25 -4.03 13.28 -0.45
C ASP A 25 -2.88 13.59 0.52
N ALA A 26 -2.78 12.88 1.65
CA ALA A 26 -1.81 13.16 2.71
C ALA A 26 -0.33 13.06 2.27
N GLY A 27 -0.04 12.55 1.06
CA GLY A 27 1.32 12.45 0.53
C GLY A 27 2.19 11.61 1.45
N LEU A 28 1.84 10.33 1.60
CA LEU A 28 2.52 9.42 2.51
C LEU A 28 4.00 9.28 2.13
N ASP A 29 4.89 9.42 3.12
CA ASP A 29 6.32 9.21 2.93
C ASP A 29 6.59 7.73 2.57
N PRO A 30 7.20 7.43 1.41
CA PRO A 30 7.53 6.06 1.01
C PRO A 30 8.42 5.32 2.03
N ALA A 31 9.22 6.03 2.83
CA ALA A 31 10.04 5.43 3.87
C ALA A 31 9.27 5.17 5.18
N ALA A 32 8.03 5.64 5.31
CA ALA A 32 7.25 5.48 6.54
C ALA A 32 6.87 4.01 6.77
N PRO A 33 7.17 3.45 7.95
CA PRO A 33 6.75 2.10 8.30
C PRO A 33 5.23 2.02 8.49
N ILE A 34 4.64 0.92 8.05
CA ILE A 34 3.22 0.60 8.29
C ILE A 34 3.00 0.37 9.80
N GLY A 35 1.96 0.98 10.36
CA GLY A 35 1.64 0.93 11.80
C GLY A 35 2.44 1.92 12.65
N SER A 36 3.27 2.78 12.04
CA SER A 36 3.97 3.86 12.73
C SER A 36 3.03 5.03 13.07
N ALA A 37 3.53 6.03 13.80
CA ALA A 37 2.78 7.26 14.05
C ALA A 37 2.46 8.05 12.76
N ALA A 38 3.27 7.88 11.71
CA ALA A 38 3.02 8.49 10.41
C ALA A 38 1.92 7.75 9.63
N ILE A 39 1.84 6.43 9.78
CA ILE A 39 0.84 5.56 9.13
C ILE A 39 0.16 4.72 10.21
N PRO A 40 -0.76 5.31 11.01
CA PRO A 40 -1.35 4.66 12.18
C PRO A 40 -2.46 3.66 11.79
N ILE A 41 -2.14 2.73 10.89
CA ILE A 41 -3.04 1.70 10.40
C ILE A 41 -2.91 0.42 11.23
N GLY A 42 -4.04 -0.12 11.67
CA GLY A 42 -4.09 -1.41 12.37
C GLY A 42 -3.94 -2.60 11.41
N SER A 43 -3.56 -3.77 11.93
CA SER A 43 -3.30 -4.97 11.11
C SER A 43 -4.49 -5.40 10.23
N LEU A 44 -5.72 -5.36 10.76
CA LEU A 44 -6.92 -5.70 9.99
C LEU A 44 -7.18 -4.70 8.85
N ALA A 45 -7.09 -3.40 9.14
CA ALA A 45 -7.29 -2.35 8.15
C ALA A 45 -6.18 -2.37 7.09
N TYR A 46 -4.95 -2.71 7.49
CA TYR A 46 -3.83 -2.87 6.56
C TYR A 46 -4.06 -4.03 5.59
N VAL A 47 -4.49 -5.20 6.06
CA VAL A 47 -4.82 -6.33 5.18
C VAL A 47 -5.94 -5.96 4.21
N GLN A 48 -6.99 -5.29 4.69
CA GLN A 48 -8.09 -4.82 3.82
C GLN A 48 -7.58 -3.83 2.76
N ALA A 49 -6.69 -2.92 3.14
CA ALA A 49 -6.07 -1.99 2.21
C ALA A 49 -5.27 -2.71 1.11
N LEU A 50 -4.51 -3.76 1.47
CA LEU A 50 -3.79 -4.54 0.46
C LEU A 50 -4.73 -5.24 -0.52
N ILE A 51 -5.81 -5.85 -0.02
CA ILE A 51 -6.83 -6.52 -0.86
C ILE A 51 -7.45 -5.52 -1.83
N GLU A 52 -7.80 -4.31 -1.37
CA GLU A 52 -8.36 -3.26 -2.25
C GLU A 52 -7.37 -2.85 -3.36
N VAL A 53 -6.07 -2.75 -3.04
CA VAL A 53 -5.05 -2.49 -4.07
C VAL A 53 -4.96 -3.65 -5.06
N GLU A 54 -4.94 -4.89 -4.58
CA GLU A 54 -4.88 -6.09 -5.43
C GLU A 54 -6.09 -6.20 -6.38
N ASP A 55 -7.29 -5.93 -5.87
CA ASP A 55 -8.53 -5.93 -6.66
C ASP A 55 -8.48 -4.86 -7.76
N GLU A 56 -8.00 -3.66 -7.44
CA GLU A 56 -7.97 -2.53 -8.37
C GLU A 56 -6.91 -2.73 -9.48
N ILE A 57 -5.76 -3.33 -9.15
CA ILE A 57 -4.71 -3.65 -10.15
C ILE A 57 -4.94 -5.00 -10.84
N GLY A 58 -5.84 -5.84 -10.33
CA GLY A 58 -6.14 -7.18 -10.86
C GLY A 58 -5.03 -8.20 -10.66
N ALA A 59 -4.18 -8.04 -9.65
CA ALA A 59 -3.03 -8.89 -9.39
C ALA A 59 -2.74 -9.04 -7.89
N SER A 60 -2.25 -10.22 -7.49
CA SER A 60 -1.89 -10.51 -6.10
C SER A 60 -0.41 -10.24 -5.82
N PHE A 61 -0.12 -9.55 -4.72
CA PHE A 61 1.23 -9.25 -4.25
C PHE A 61 1.41 -9.35 -2.73
N ALA A 62 0.33 -9.33 -1.94
CA ALA A 62 0.37 -9.25 -0.48
C ALA A 62 1.06 -10.46 0.14
N ASP A 63 0.78 -11.68 -0.34
CA ASP A 63 1.44 -12.91 0.13
C ASP A 63 2.95 -12.84 -0.02
N ARG A 64 3.42 -12.33 -1.16
CA ARG A 64 4.85 -12.17 -1.44
C ARG A 64 5.48 -11.11 -0.55
N LEU A 65 4.79 -9.98 -0.37
CA LEU A 65 5.20 -8.92 0.54
C LEU A 65 5.38 -9.45 1.96
N PHE A 66 4.42 -10.21 2.49
CA PHE A 66 4.49 -10.77 3.83
C PHE A 66 5.59 -11.84 4.00
N ALA A 67 5.89 -12.60 2.95
CA ALA A 67 6.93 -13.61 2.97
C ALA A 67 8.35 -13.00 2.96
N GLU A 68 8.54 -11.88 2.24
CA GLU A 68 9.85 -11.27 2.01
C GLU A 68 10.15 -10.08 2.94
N VAL A 69 9.12 -9.40 3.48
CA VAL A 69 9.27 -8.16 4.24
C VAL A 69 8.64 -8.29 5.63
N GLY A 70 9.49 -8.34 6.66
CA GLY A 70 9.02 -8.45 8.05
C GLY A 70 8.38 -7.17 8.62
N ALA A 71 8.83 -5.99 8.17
CA ALA A 71 8.25 -4.70 8.56
C ALA A 71 8.16 -3.81 7.32
N ALA A 72 6.99 -3.81 6.68
CA ALA A 72 6.79 -3.10 5.42
C ALA A 72 6.75 -1.59 5.61
N THR A 73 7.26 -0.87 4.60
CA THR A 73 7.05 0.56 4.40
C THR A 73 6.02 0.82 3.30
N VAL A 74 5.52 2.05 3.20
CA VAL A 74 4.65 2.47 2.07
C VAL A 74 5.34 2.18 0.73
N GLY A 75 6.63 2.48 0.61
CA GLY A 75 7.43 2.24 -0.59
C GLY A 75 7.61 0.76 -0.92
N ASP A 76 7.61 -0.13 0.08
CA ASP A 76 7.61 -1.58 -0.18
C ASP A 76 6.27 -2.01 -0.77
N VAL A 77 5.14 -1.55 -0.22
CA VAL A 77 3.81 -1.84 -0.78
C VAL A 77 3.73 -1.36 -2.23
N GLN A 78 4.17 -0.13 -2.51
CA GLN A 78 4.20 0.44 -3.86
C GLN A 78 5.05 -0.40 -4.82
N ARG A 79 6.25 -0.81 -4.40
CA ARG A 79 7.15 -1.63 -5.23
C ARG A 79 6.57 -3.00 -5.55
N TYR A 80 5.95 -3.65 -4.57
CA TYR A 80 5.36 -4.99 -4.78
C TYR A 80 4.10 -4.93 -5.63
N ALA A 81 3.23 -3.95 -5.40
CA ALA A 81 2.07 -3.72 -6.25
C ALA A 81 2.48 -3.42 -7.70
N ALA A 82 3.46 -2.55 -7.90
CA ALA A 82 3.95 -2.21 -9.24
C ALA A 82 4.70 -3.34 -9.95
N ALA A 83 5.31 -4.27 -9.20
CA ALA A 83 5.93 -5.46 -9.78
C ALA A 83 4.91 -6.53 -10.19
N ALA A 84 3.65 -6.43 -9.72
CA ALA A 84 2.58 -7.38 -10.00
C ALA A 84 1.62 -6.92 -11.11
N ALA A 85 1.48 -5.61 -11.32
CA ALA A 85 0.66 -4.98 -12.36
C ALA A 85 1.30 -5.02 -13.76
#